data_AF-A0A4U9IYH4-F1
#
_entry.id   AF-A0A4U9IYH4-F1
#
_cell.length_a   1.000
_cell.length_b   1.000
_cell.length_c   1.000
_cell.angle_alpha   90.00
_cell.angle_beta   90.00
_cell.angle_gamma   90.00
#
_symmetry.space_group_name_H-M   'P 1'
#
loop_
_entity.id
_entity.type
_entity.pdbx_description
1 polymer ?
#
loop_
_entity_poly.entity_id
_entity_poly.type
_entity_poly.pdbx_seq_one_letter_code
_entity_poly.pdbx_strand_id
1 'polypeptide(L)' 'MMFHAAKAMNVNVENCILVDDSSAGAQAGIAAGMEVFYFCADPHNPPLDHPKVTTFTDLAQLPELWKARGWHLTR' A
#
# COMPACT_ATOMS: atom_id res chain seq x y z
N MET A 1 6.61 -12.42 1.78
CA MET A 1 6.66 -11.89 0.39
C MET A 1 7.41 -10.56 0.32
N MET A 2 6.98 -9.54 1.07
CA MET A 2 7.51 -8.16 0.99
C MET A 2 9.02 -8.07 1.24
N PHE A 3 9.53 -8.68 2.31
CA PHE A 3 10.97 -8.74 2.60
C PHE A 3 11.79 -9.45 1.52
N HIS A 4 11.22 -10.49 0.88
CA HIS A 4 11.89 -11.21 -0.20
C HIS A 4 12.00 -10.33 -1.45
N ALA A 5 10.91 -9.63 -1.81
CA ALA A 5 10.90 -8.68 -2.93
C ALA A 5 11.86 -7.50 -2.69
N ALA A 6 11.82 -6.87 -1.50
CA ALA A 6 12.70 -5.77 -1.14
C ALA A 6 14.18 -6.18 -1.19
N LYS A 7 14.51 -7.38 -0.69
CA LYS A 7 15.87 -7.95 -0.77
C LYS A 7 16.32 -8.17 -2.22
N ALA A 8 15.46 -8.75 -3.07
CA ALA A 8 15.79 -8.99 -4.48
C ALA A 8 16.01 -7.69 -5.26
N MET A 9 15.27 -6.64 -4.90
CA MET A 9 15.39 -5.31 -5.50
C MET A 9 16.46 -4.42 -4.84
N ASN A 10 17.11 -4.91 -3.78
CA ASN A 10 18.10 -4.16 -2.98
C ASN A 10 17.57 -2.79 -2.49
N VAL A 11 16.34 -2.78 -1.96
CA VAL A 11 15.68 -1.60 -1.38
C VAL A 11 15.27 -1.85 0.07
N ASN A 12 15.13 -0.78 0.87
CA ASN A 12 14.53 -0.89 2.19
C ASN A 12 13.00 -1.05 2.03
N VAL A 13 12.44 -2.09 2.64
CA VAL A 13 11.00 -2.38 2.60
C VAL A 13 10.16 -1.24 3.17
N GLU A 14 10.68 -0.49 4.15
CA GLU A 14 9.98 0.66 4.74
C GLU A 14 9.85 1.85 3.76
N ASN A 15 10.68 1.89 2.71
CA ASN A 15 10.59 2.87 1.64
C ASN A 15 9.71 2.40 0.47
N CYS A 16 9.12 1.20 0.59
CA CYS A 16 8.22 0.65 -0.41
C CYS A 16 6.76 0.91 -0.02
N ILE A 17 5.90 0.93 -1.04
CA ILE A 17 4.45 0.96 -0.87
C ILE A 17 3.87 -0.41 -1.24
N LEU A 18 2.80 -0.80 -0.57
CA LEU A 18 1.99 -1.96 -0.93
C LEU A 18 0.66 -1.46 -1.52
N VAL A 19 0.27 -2.00 -2.66
CA VAL A 19 -1.09 -1.87 -3.20
C VAL A 19 -1.68 -3.27 -3.24
N ASP A 20 -2.75 -3.53 -2.49
CA ASP A 20 -3.32 -4.87 -2.32
C ASP A 20 -4.84 -4.78 -2.19
N ASP A 21 -5.56 -5.81 -2.62
CA ASP A 21 -7.02 -5.94 -2.53
C ASP A 21 -7.45 -7.01 -1.53
N SER A 22 -6.53 -7.49 -0.67
CA SER A 22 -6.81 -8.45 0.39
C SER A 22 -6.44 -7.90 1.77
N SER A 23 -7.25 -8.25 2.77
CA SER A 23 -6.96 -7.91 4.17
C SER A 23 -5.67 -8.55 4.67
N ALA A 24 -5.38 -9.78 4.24
CA ALA A 24 -4.16 -10.50 4.58
C ALA A 24 -2.91 -9.80 4.01
N GLY A 25 -2.98 -9.34 2.75
CA GLY A 25 -1.91 -8.56 2.13
C GLY A 25 -1.68 -7.24 2.84
N ALA A 26 -2.75 -6.48 3.10
CA ALA A 26 -2.68 -5.23 3.85
C ALA A 26 -2.04 -5.40 5.24
N GLN A 27 -2.45 -6.43 6.00
CA GLN A 27 -1.84 -6.76 7.30
C GLN A 27 -0.35 -7.13 7.18
N ALA A 28 0.03 -7.89 6.14
CA ALA A 28 1.43 -8.20 5.90
C ALA A 28 2.27 -6.95 5.57
N GLY A 29 1.71 -6.00 4.82
CA GLY A 29 2.33 -4.70 4.56
C GLY A 29 2.55 -3.88 5.83
N ILE A 30 1.53 -3.81 6.70
CA ILE A 30 1.63 -3.17 8.02
C ILE A 30 2.76 -3.80 8.83
N ALA A 31 2.80 -5.13 8.92
CA ALA A 31 3.83 -5.86 9.67
C ALA A 31 5.24 -5.66 9.09
N ALA A 32 5.36 -5.40 7.78
CA ALA A 32 6.61 -5.08 7.12
C ALA A 32 7.00 -3.59 7.24
N GLY A 33 6.19 -2.75 7.89
CA GLY A 33 6.45 -1.33 8.08
C GLY A 33 6.16 -0.45 6.85
N MET A 34 5.51 -1.00 5.83
CA MET A 34 5.22 -0.31 4.56
C MET A 34 4.05 0.67 4.68
N GLU A 35 3.98 1.61 3.74
CA GLU A 35 2.74 2.35 3.46
C GLU A 35 1.81 1.48 2.63
N VAL A 36 0.56 1.35 3.05
CA VAL A 36 -0.41 0.42 2.47
C VAL A 36 -1.56 1.18 1.82
N PHE A 37 -1.76 0.95 0.54
CA PHE A 37 -2.94 1.35 -0.22
C PHE A 37 -3.84 0.13 -0.36
N TYR A 38 -4.92 0.09 0.40
CA TYR A 38 -5.82 -1.06 0.46
C TYR A 38 -7.05 -0.84 -0.43
N PHE A 39 -7.19 -1.64 -1.49
CA PHE A 39 -8.26 -1.55 -2.46
C PHE A 39 -9.56 -2.19 -1.92
N CYS A 40 -10.51 -1.33 -1.56
CA CYS A 40 -11.77 -1.68 -0.90
C CYS A 40 -12.99 -1.44 -1.81
N ALA A 41 -12.92 -1.86 -3.07
CA ALA A 41 -14.01 -1.64 -4.05
C ALA A 41 -15.24 -2.55 -3.83
N ASP A 42 -15.10 -3.62 -3.04
CA ASP A 42 -16.15 -4.59 -2.72
C ASP A 42 -16.39 -4.64 -1.19
N PRO A 43 -17.65 -4.68 -0.71
CA PRO A 43 -18.01 -4.95 0.69
C PRO A 43 -17.24 -6.07 1.42
N HIS A 44 -16.67 -7.04 0.72
CA HIS A 44 -15.86 -8.11 1.32
C HIS A 44 -14.54 -7.61 1.93
N ASN A 45 -14.11 -6.38 1.62
CA ASN A 45 -12.86 -5.77 2.08
C ASN A 45 -13.16 -4.57 2.99
N PRO A 46 -13.51 -4.79 4.27
CA PRO A 46 -13.78 -3.70 5.19
C PRO A 46 -12.50 -2.87 5.43
N PRO A 47 -12.62 -1.54 5.55
CA PRO A 47 -11.49 -0.68 5.87
C PRO A 47 -10.71 -1.13 7.11
N LEU A 48 -9.39 -0.98 7.07
CA LEU A 48 -8.52 -1.19 8.23
C LEU A 48 -8.19 0.15 8.86
N ASP A 49 -8.51 0.32 10.14
CA ASP A 49 -8.13 1.50 10.92
C ASP A 49 -6.67 1.38 11.37
N HIS A 50 -5.77 1.97 10.59
CA HIS A 50 -4.34 1.98 10.88
C HIS A 50 -3.66 3.20 10.25
N PRO A 51 -2.73 3.90 10.94
CA PRO A 51 -2.14 5.15 10.45
C PRO A 51 -1.36 5.03 9.14
N LYS A 52 -0.87 3.83 8.81
CA LYS A 52 -0.17 3.53 7.54
C LYS A 52 -1.07 2.99 6.43
N VAL A 53 -2.39 2.90 6.66
CA VAL A 53 -3.34 2.39 5.68
C VAL A 53 -4.13 3.54 5.07
N THR A 54 -4.14 3.60 3.75
CA THR A 54 -5.03 4.45 2.96
C THR A 54 -5.95 3.53 2.16
N THR A 55 -7.24 3.52 2.48
CA THR A 55 -8.24 2.78 1.70
C THR A 55 -8.65 3.57 0.46
N PHE A 56 -8.87 2.88 -0.64
CA PHE A 56 -9.30 3.49 -1.90
C PHE A 56 -10.17 2.50 -2.69
N THR A 57 -10.97 2.99 -3.64
CA THR A 57 -11.98 2.19 -4.35
C THR A 57 -11.80 2.17 -5.86
N ASP A 58 -10.89 2.99 -6.39
CA ASP A 58 -10.56 3.06 -7.82
C ASP A 58 -9.05 3.26 -8.01
N LEU A 59 -8.42 2.44 -8.85
CA LEU A 59 -6.99 2.56 -9.18
C LEU A 59 -6.62 3.93 -9.73
N ALA A 60 -7.55 4.65 -10.37
CA ALA A 60 -7.36 6.01 -10.84
C ALA A 60 -7.09 7.02 -9.71
N GLN A 61 -7.40 6.68 -8.45
CA GLN A 61 -7.15 7.54 -7.29
C GLN A 61 -5.68 7.55 -6.86
N LEU A 62 -4.89 6.51 -7.19
CA LEU A 62 -3.51 6.36 -6.70
C LEU A 62 -2.60 7.56 -7.01
N PRO A 63 -2.60 8.14 -8.23
CA PRO A 63 -1.78 9.31 -8.51
C PRO A 63 -2.10 10.52 -7.62
N GLU A 64 -3.38 10.73 -7.30
CA GLU A 64 -3.80 11.83 -6.41
C GLU A 64 -3.45 11.55 -4.95
N LEU A 65 -3.65 10.31 -4.50
CA LEU A 65 -3.28 9.87 -3.14
C LEU A 65 -1.78 9.98 -2.88
N TRP A 66 -0.94 9.62 -3.86
CA TRP A 66 0.51 9.77 -3.75
C TRP A 66 0.94 11.23 -3.76
N LYS A 67 0.32 12.08 -4.60
CA LYS A 67 0.56 13.53 -4.57
C LYS A 67 0.18 14.14 -3.22
N ALA A 68 -0.93 13.72 -2.60
CA ALA A 68 -1.35 14.20 -1.29
C ALA A 68 -0.34 13.87 -0.18
N ARG A 69 0.45 12.79 -0.35
CA ARG A 69 1.59 12.44 0.52
C ARG A 69 2.89 13.17 0.18
N GLY A 70 2.87 14.06 -0.81
CA GLY A 70 4.06 14.76 -1.29
C GLY A 70 4.96 13.92 -2.20
N TRP A 71 4.49 12.78 -2.70
CA TRP A 71 5.26 11.93 -3.60
C TRP A 71 5.05 12.35 -5.06
N HIS A 72 6.11 12.23 -5.87
CA HIS A 72 6.11 12.63 -7.27
C HIS A 72 6.48 11.44 -8.14
N LEU A 73 5.59 11.10 -9.08
CA LEU A 73 5.84 10.05 -10.05
C LEU A 73 6.92 10.51 -11.03
N THR A 74 8.00 9.75 -11.10
CA THR A 74 9.04 9.90 -12.12
C THR A 74 8.65 9.08 -13.36
N ARG A 75 9.02 9.57 -14.55
CA ARG A 75 8.71 8.91 -15.82
C ARG A 75 9.42 7.57 -15.99
#